data_AF-A0A6N1VAY7-F1
#
_entry.id   AF-A0A6N1VAY7-F1
#
_cell.length_a   1.000
_cell.length_b   1.000
_cell.length_c   1.000
_cell.angle_alpha   90.00
_cell.angle_beta   90.00
_cell.angle_gamma   90.00
#
_symmetry.space_group_name_H-M   'P 1'
#
loop_
_entity.id
_entity.type
_entity.pdbx_description
1 polymer ?
#
loop_
_entity_poly.entity_id
_entity_poly.type
_entity_poly.pdbx_seq_one_letter_code
_entity_poly.pdbx_strand_id
1 'polypeptide(L)'
;MARAVKEWTGKTPDTKAPPRVRQRVFDRHEGVCHICKLPIKPGETWHLDHVIALIEGGENKESNLAPAHAHCNLAKAAQESARKSKVNRTRQKHIGAVKPKGRIQSRGFGKKERTEKLPLPPARSIYRSIEK
;
A
#
# COMPACT_ATOMS: atom_id res chain seq x y z
N MET A 1 -13.12 -30.15 32.57
CA MET A 1 -12.32 -29.06 31.94
C MET A 1 -11.96 -29.48 30.52
N ALA A 2 -12.25 -28.65 29.52
CA ALA A 2 -11.86 -28.96 28.13
C ALA A 2 -10.32 -28.95 28.03
N ARG A 3 -9.75 -29.88 27.27
CA ARG A 3 -8.29 -29.95 27.05
C ARG A 3 -7.82 -28.68 26.32
N ALA A 4 -6.62 -28.20 26.63
CA ALA A 4 -5.98 -27.11 25.88
C ALA A 4 -5.84 -27.53 24.41
N VAL A 5 -6.40 -26.74 23.50
CA VAL A 5 -6.32 -27.00 22.05
C VAL A 5 -5.03 -26.37 21.54
N LYS A 6 -4.16 -27.18 20.92
CA LYS A 6 -2.95 -26.68 20.27
C LYS A 6 -3.32 -25.74 19.11
N GLU A 7 -2.64 -24.58 19.05
CA GLU A 7 -2.78 -23.63 17.94
C GLU A 7 -2.48 -24.30 16.61
N TRP A 8 -3.27 -23.96 15.59
CA TRP A 8 -3.00 -24.42 14.24
C TRP A 8 -1.95 -23.53 13.54
N THR A 9 -0.97 -24.18 12.92
CA THR A 9 0.01 -23.57 12.02
C THR A 9 0.03 -24.39 10.73
N GLY A 10 -0.09 -23.71 9.59
CA GLY A 10 -0.01 -24.34 8.27
C GLY A 10 1.39 -24.89 8.00
N LYS A 11 1.48 -26.01 7.28
CA LYS A 11 2.77 -26.58 6.84
C LYS A 11 3.46 -25.68 5.81
N THR A 12 2.66 -25.07 4.96
CA THR A 12 3.08 -24.11 3.93
C THR A 12 2.23 -22.84 4.03
N PRO A 13 2.70 -21.71 3.45
CA PRO A 13 1.92 -20.47 3.40
C PRO A 13 0.54 -20.64 2.74
N ASP A 14 0.43 -21.56 1.76
CA ASP A 14 -0.79 -21.82 1.01
C ASP A 14 -1.67 -22.93 1.61
N THR A 15 -1.24 -23.57 2.70
CA THR A 15 -2.02 -24.63 3.34
C THR A 15 -3.34 -24.05 3.88
N LYS A 16 -4.47 -24.57 3.41
CA LYS A 16 -5.80 -24.17 3.89
C LYS A 16 -6.04 -24.64 5.33
N ALA A 17 -6.60 -23.75 6.15
CA ALA A 17 -6.99 -24.10 7.51
C ALA A 17 -8.15 -25.12 7.52
N PRO A 18 -8.08 -26.19 8.34
CA PRO A 18 -9.12 -27.20 8.42
C PRO A 18 -10.43 -26.61 9.00
N PRO A 19 -11.60 -27.22 8.74
CA PRO A 19 -12.90 -26.70 9.19
C PRO A 19 -12.97 -26.37 10.68
N ARG A 20 -12.39 -27.22 11.54
CA ARG A 20 -12.30 -26.98 12.99
C ARG A 20 -11.55 -25.70 13.39
N VAL A 21 -10.61 -25.24 12.57
CA VAL A 21 -9.86 -23.99 12.80
C VAL A 21 -10.69 -22.82 12.28
N ARG A 22 -11.30 -22.99 11.10
CA ARG A 22 -12.21 -21.99 10.52
C ARG A 22 -13.32 -21.61 11.48
N GLN A 23 -13.95 -22.60 12.12
CA GLN A 23 -15.00 -22.38 13.10
C GLN A 23 -14.48 -21.63 14.33
N ARG A 24 -13.37 -22.07 14.94
CA ARG A 24 -12.77 -21.36 16.09
C ARG A 24 -12.43 -19.91 15.78
N VAL A 25 -11.89 -19.63 14.60
CA VAL A 25 -11.56 -18.26 14.19
C VAL A 25 -12.85 -17.45 14.00
N PHE A 26 -13.86 -18.03 13.35
CA PHE A 26 -15.16 -17.35 13.19
C PHE A 26 -15.79 -17.01 14.55
N ASP A 27 -15.81 -17.96 15.48
CA ASP A 27 -16.37 -17.80 16.82
C ASP A 27 -15.58 -16.78 17.65
N ARG A 28 -14.23 -16.80 17.58
CA ARG A 28 -13.36 -15.84 18.26
C ARG A 28 -13.64 -14.40 17.84
N HIS A 29 -13.99 -14.21 16.57
CA HIS A 29 -14.30 -12.90 16.00
C HIS A 29 -15.80 -12.60 15.99
N GLU A 30 -16.62 -13.40 16.68
CA GLU A 30 -18.07 -13.22 16.80
C GLU A 30 -18.78 -13.12 15.43
N GLY A 31 -18.23 -13.79 14.41
CA GLY A 31 -18.72 -13.70 13.04
C GLY A 31 -18.57 -12.32 12.40
N VAL A 32 -17.74 -11.43 12.94
CA VAL A 32 -17.54 -10.07 12.42
C VAL A 32 -16.36 -10.03 11.45
N CYS A 33 -16.58 -9.44 10.27
CA CYS A 33 -15.53 -9.20 9.30
C CYS A 33 -14.48 -8.26 9.88
N HIS A 34 -13.22 -8.69 9.95
CA HIS A 34 -12.16 -7.86 10.53
C HIS A 34 -11.77 -6.65 9.65
N ILE A 35 -12.16 -6.63 8.36
CA ILE A 35 -11.84 -5.56 7.41
C ILE A 35 -12.87 -4.42 7.53
N CYS A 36 -14.15 -4.70 7.28
CA CYS A 36 -15.21 -3.69 7.30
C CYS A 36 -15.92 -3.55 8.66
N LYS A 37 -15.59 -4.40 9.63
CA LYS A 37 -16.18 -4.42 10.98
C LYS A 37 -17.69 -4.68 11.03
N LEU A 38 -18.26 -5.22 9.96
CA LEU A 38 -19.67 -5.61 9.89
C LEU A 38 -19.85 -7.12 10.13
N PRO A 39 -20.98 -7.55 10.71
CA PRO A 39 -21.27 -8.96 10.93
C PRO A 39 -21.50 -9.69 9.60
N ILE A 40 -20.93 -10.89 9.49
CA ILE A 40 -21.13 -11.80 8.36
C ILE A 40 -22.45 -12.53 8.58
N LYS A 41 -23.40 -12.37 7.64
CA LYS A 41 -24.73 -12.98 7.80
C LYS A 41 -24.69 -14.50 7.50
N PRO A 42 -25.59 -15.30 8.11
CA PRO A 42 -25.76 -16.69 7.73
C PRO A 42 -26.06 -16.81 6.23
N GLY A 43 -25.32 -17.67 5.53
CA GLY A 43 -25.42 -17.85 4.07
C GLY A 43 -24.55 -16.90 3.24
N GLU A 44 -23.93 -15.88 3.84
CA GLU A 44 -22.99 -15.02 3.14
C GLU A 44 -21.63 -15.70 2.95
N THR A 45 -21.00 -15.48 1.80
CA THR A 45 -19.69 -16.07 1.49
C THR A 45 -18.57 -15.31 2.20
N TRP A 46 -17.75 -16.06 2.94
CA TRP A 46 -16.62 -15.50 3.68
C TRP A 46 -15.38 -16.39 3.58
N HIS A 47 -14.23 -15.76 3.78
CA HIS A 47 -12.92 -16.38 3.71
C HIS A 47 -12.12 -16.11 4.98
N LEU A 48 -11.19 -17.00 5.27
CA LEU A 48 -10.15 -16.69 6.25
C LEU A 48 -9.10 -15.84 5.55
N ASP A 49 -8.78 -14.73 6.17
CA ASP A 49 -7.83 -13.77 5.68
C ASP A 49 -6.68 -13.64 6.68
N HIS A 50 -5.46 -13.48 6.17
CA HIS A 50 -4.29 -13.20 6.99
C HIS A 50 -4.34 -11.73 7.41
N VAL A 51 -4.50 -11.45 8.71
CA VAL A 51 -4.56 -10.08 9.25
C VAL A 51 -3.32 -9.30 8.80
N ILE A 52 -2.15 -9.89 9.01
CA ILE A 52 -0.87 -9.47 8.43
C ILE A 52 -0.62 -10.32 7.19
N ALA A 53 -0.42 -9.68 6.04
CA ALA A 53 -0.16 -10.35 4.78
C ALA A 53 1.12 -11.20 4.83
N LEU A 54 1.12 -12.37 4.18
CA LEU A 54 2.29 -13.26 4.11
C LEU A 54 3.55 -12.56 3.57
N ILE A 55 3.38 -11.64 2.63
CA ILE A 55 4.52 -10.87 2.06
C ILE A 55 5.11 -9.86 3.03
N GLU A 56 4.33 -9.40 4.01
CA GLU A 56 4.75 -8.45 5.03
C GLU A 56 5.29 -9.17 6.28
N GLY A 57 5.55 -10.48 6.19
CA GLY A 57 6.05 -11.31 7.29
C GLY A 57 4.94 -11.97 8.11
N GLY A 58 3.69 -11.92 7.65
CA GLY A 58 2.59 -12.64 8.28
C GLY A 58 2.80 -14.15 8.24
N GLU A 59 2.44 -14.83 9.32
CA GLU A 59 2.52 -16.30 9.40
C GLU A 59 1.17 -16.93 9.06
N ASN A 60 1.20 -18.16 8.51
CA ASN A 60 -0.01 -18.96 8.31
C ASN A 60 -0.42 -19.66 9.61
N LYS A 61 -0.75 -18.87 10.64
CA LYS A 61 -1.13 -19.34 11.98
C LYS A 61 -2.55 -18.89 12.33
N GLU A 62 -3.20 -19.66 13.20
CA GLU A 62 -4.56 -19.37 13.66
C GLU A 62 -4.69 -17.99 14.35
N SER A 63 -3.63 -17.51 15.00
CA SER A 63 -3.56 -16.16 15.58
C SER A 63 -3.55 -15.03 14.54
N ASN A 64 -3.02 -15.28 13.34
CA ASN A 64 -2.97 -14.30 12.24
C ASN A 64 -4.16 -14.46 11.27
N LEU A 65 -5.11 -15.34 11.55
CA LEU A 65 -6.27 -15.56 10.70
C LEU A 65 -7.51 -14.90 11.29
N ALA A 66 -8.25 -14.18 10.45
CA ALA A 66 -9.52 -13.57 10.82
C ALA A 66 -10.57 -13.78 9.72
N PRO A 67 -11.87 -13.82 10.05
CA PRO A 67 -12.91 -13.92 9.04
C PRO A 67 -13.05 -12.59 8.29
N ALA A 68 -13.33 -12.67 7.00
CA ALA A 68 -13.65 -11.54 6.14
C ALA A 68 -14.68 -11.94 5.09
N HIS A 69 -15.56 -11.02 4.71
CA HIS A 69 -16.42 -11.23 3.53
C HIS A 69 -15.56 -11.54 2.31
N ALA A 70 -16.07 -12.36 1.39
CA ALA A 70 -15.35 -12.70 0.16
C ALA A 70 -14.93 -11.45 -0.62
N HIS A 71 -15.82 -10.47 -0.76
CA HIS A 71 -15.55 -9.21 -1.46
C HIS A 71 -14.51 -8.34 -0.72
N CYS A 72 -14.56 -8.27 0.61
CA CYS A 72 -13.57 -7.53 1.40
C CYS A 72 -12.17 -8.15 1.28
N ASN A 73 -12.09 -9.47 1.36
CA ASN A 73 -10.83 -10.20 1.22
C ASN A 73 -10.22 -9.97 -0.18
N LEU A 74 -11.02 -10.14 -1.24
CA LEU A 74 -10.54 -9.93 -2.61
C LEU A 74 -10.05 -8.49 -2.85
N ALA A 75 -10.75 -7.49 -2.30
CA ALA A 75 -10.34 -6.10 -2.39
C ALA A 75 -8.99 -5.86 -1.66
N LYS A 76 -8.82 -6.43 -0.46
CA LYS A 76 -7.56 -6.37 0.30
C LYS A 76 -6.42 -7.04 -0.47
N ALA A 77 -6.63 -8.24 -1.00
CA ALA A 77 -5.64 -8.97 -1.80
C ALA A 77 -5.21 -8.18 -3.05
N ALA A 78 -6.15 -7.50 -3.72
CA ALA A 78 -5.84 -6.62 -4.84
C ALA A 78 -4.92 -5.46 -4.43
N GLN A 79 -5.21 -4.81 -3.30
CA GLN A 79 -4.37 -3.72 -2.77
C GLN A 79 -2.98 -4.22 -2.37
N GLU A 80 -2.88 -5.40 -1.75
CA GLU A 80 -1.61 -6.03 -1.37
C GLU A 80 -0.76 -6.40 -2.58
N SER A 81 -1.36 -6.99 -3.61
CA SER A 81 -0.66 -7.32 -4.86
C SER A 81 -0.13 -6.08 -5.58
N ALA A 82 -0.87 -4.96 -5.53
CA ALA A 82 -0.45 -3.68 -6.07
C ALA A 82 0.75 -3.11 -5.28
N ARG A 83 0.69 -3.16 -3.94
CA ARG A 83 1.80 -2.78 -3.05
C ARG A 83 3.05 -3.62 -3.34
N LYS A 84 2.91 -4.95 -3.36
CA LYS A 84 3.96 -5.91 -3.73
C LYS A 84 4.63 -5.55 -5.05
N SER A 85 3.84 -5.30 -6.08
CA SER A 85 4.34 -4.98 -7.42
C SER A 85 5.11 -3.67 -7.43
N LYS A 86 4.66 -2.65 -6.69
CA LYS A 86 5.37 -1.38 -6.52
C LYS A 86 6.72 -1.57 -5.81
N VAL A 87 6.74 -2.29 -4.69
CA VAL A 87 7.97 -2.57 -3.92
C VAL A 87 8.97 -3.33 -4.77
N ASN A 88 8.53 -4.39 -5.46
CA ASN A 88 9.39 -5.18 -6.35
C ASN A 88 9.99 -4.30 -7.47
N ARG A 89 9.18 -3.46 -8.11
CA ARG A 89 9.63 -2.54 -9.16
C ARG A 89 10.68 -1.55 -8.64
N THR A 90 10.49 -0.99 -7.45
CA THR A 90 11.47 -0.08 -6.83
C THR A 90 12.77 -0.83 -6.50
N ARG A 91 12.67 -2.02 -5.90
CA ARG A 91 13.84 -2.85 -5.58
C ARG A 91 14.63 -3.22 -6.83
N GLN A 92 13.95 -3.63 -7.91
CA GLN A 92 14.57 -3.95 -9.20
C GLN A 92 15.38 -2.80 -9.77
N LYS A 93 14.86 -1.56 -9.69
CA LYS A 93 15.60 -0.36 -10.11
C LYS A 93 16.80 -0.09 -9.20
N HIS A 94 16.62 -0.23 -7.88
CA HIS A 94 17.67 0.04 -6.91
C HIS A 94 18.87 -0.91 -7.06
N ILE A 95 18.62 -2.21 -7.27
CA ILE A 95 19.69 -3.20 -7.44
C ILE A 95 20.23 -3.28 -8.88
N GLY A 96 19.67 -2.50 -9.82
CA GLY A 96 20.07 -2.54 -11.22
C GLY A 96 19.60 -3.77 -12.01
N ALA A 97 18.68 -4.58 -11.47
CA ALA A 97 18.13 -5.76 -12.15
C ALA A 97 17.35 -5.42 -13.43
N VAL A 98 16.86 -4.17 -13.54
CA VAL A 98 16.20 -3.67 -14.74
C VAL A 98 16.99 -2.49 -15.29
N LYS A 99 17.42 -2.59 -16.55
CA LYS A 99 18.07 -1.48 -17.27
C LYS A 99 17.10 -0.28 -17.36
N PRO A 100 17.53 0.95 -17.02
CA PRO A 100 16.68 2.11 -17.16
C PRO A 100 16.24 2.27 -18.62
N LYS A 101 14.95 2.57 -18.84
CA LYS A 101 14.49 3.04 -20.15
C LYS A 101 15.25 4.33 -20.44
N GLY A 102 15.79 4.46 -21.66
CA GLY A 102 16.73 5.50 -22.05
C GLY A 102 16.25 6.93 -21.71
N ARG A 103 17.19 7.87 -21.73
CA ARG A 103 16.92 9.29 -21.42
C ARG A 103 15.84 9.83 -22.37
N ILE A 104 14.76 10.38 -21.81
CA ILE A 104 13.71 11.04 -22.60
C ILE A 104 14.35 12.24 -23.31
N GLN A 105 14.47 12.18 -24.63
CA GLN A 105 14.88 13.32 -25.45
C GLN A 105 13.63 14.16 -25.72
N SER A 106 13.50 15.30 -25.02
CA SER A 106 12.44 16.27 -25.33
C SER A 106 12.81 17.07 -26.58
N ARG A 107 11.84 17.77 -27.17
CA ARG A 107 12.02 18.57 -28.41
C ARG A 107 12.95 19.79 -28.25
N GLY A 108 13.54 19.98 -27.06
CA GLY A 108 14.27 21.18 -26.67
C GLY A 108 13.33 22.38 -26.41
N PHE A 109 13.82 23.38 -25.69
CA PHE A 109 13.15 24.68 -25.63
C PHE A 109 13.40 25.43 -26.94
N GLY A 110 12.39 26.15 -27.43
CA GLY A 110 12.57 27.04 -28.59
C GLY A 110 13.66 28.06 -28.29
N LYS A 111 14.54 28.32 -29.26
CA LYS A 111 15.54 29.38 -29.13
C LYS A 111 14.80 30.71 -28.96
N LYS A 112 14.91 31.32 -27.78
CA LYS A 112 14.43 32.69 -27.54
C LYS A 112 15.58 33.63 -27.90
N GLU A 113 15.30 34.60 -28.76
CA GLU A 113 16.23 35.67 -29.05
C GLU A 113 16.46 36.48 -27.76
N ARG A 114 17.73 36.67 -27.41
CA ARG A 114 18.09 37.35 -26.16
C ARG A 114 17.79 38.84 -26.34
N THR A 115 16.65 39.27 -25.80
CA THR A 115 16.34 40.70 -25.72
C THR A 115 17.33 41.36 -24.78
N GLU A 116 17.91 42.49 -25.19
CA GLU A 116 18.75 43.29 -24.32
C GLU A 116 17.93 43.76 -23.11
N LYS A 117 18.49 43.61 -21.92
CA LYS A 117 17.83 44.11 -20.72
C LYS A 117 17.79 45.63 -20.84
N LEU A 118 16.60 46.22 -20.69
CA LEU A 118 16.46 47.67 -20.57
C LEU A 118 17.38 48.15 -19.44
N PRO A 119 18.06 49.30 -19.60
CA PRO A 119 18.86 49.88 -18.54
C PRO A 119 17.96 50.14 -17.33
N LEU A 120 18.52 49.94 -16.13
CA LEU A 120 17.82 50.30 -14.90
C LEU A 120 17.43 51.78 -14.97
N PRO A 121 16.20 52.15 -14.56
CA PRO A 121 15.85 53.55 -14.47
C PRO A 121 16.81 54.27 -13.51
N PRO A 122 17.11 55.56 -13.74
CA PRO A 122 17.96 56.31 -12.85
C PRO A 122 17.40 56.27 -11.43
N ALA A 123 18.29 56.14 -10.44
CA ALA A 123 17.90 56.17 -9.03
C ALA A 123 17.16 57.50 -8.76
N ARG A 124 15.87 57.42 -8.41
CA ARG A 124 15.13 58.60 -7.96
C ARG A 124 15.67 59.01 -6.61
N SER A 125 16.10 60.27 -6.48
CA SER A 125 16.35 60.85 -5.16
C SER A 125 15.05 60.83 -4.36
N ILE A 126 15.10 60.22 -3.17
CA ILE A 126 14.00 60.22 -2.21
C ILE A 126 13.83 61.59 -1.51
N TYR A 127 14.81 62.49 -1.63
CA TYR A 127 14.78 63.82 -1.02
C TYR A 127 14.79 64.92 -2.10
N ARG A 128 13.91 65.90 -1.93
CA ARG A 128 13.92 67.14 -2.72
C ARG A 128 14.97 68.07 -2.12
N SER A 129 16.00 68.41 -2.87
CA SER A 129 16.98 69.43 -2.47
C SER A 129 16.23 70.74 -2.21
N ILE A 130 16.29 71.25 -0.98
CA ILE A 130 15.76 72.56 -0.63
C ILE A 130 16.86 73.57 -0.94
N GLU A 131 16.66 74.40 -1.96
CA GLU A 131 17.51 75.55 -2.24
C GLU A 131 17.17 76.70 -1.26
N LYS A 132 18.19 77.41 -0.77
CA LYS A 132 18.07 78.59 0.10
C LYS A 132 17.90 79.87 -0.71
#